data_AF-A0A963D358-F1
#
_entry.id   AF-A0A963D358-F1
#
_cell.length_a   1.000
_cell.length_b   1.000
_cell.length_c   1.000
_cell.angle_alpha   90.00
_cell.angle_beta   90.00
_cell.angle_gamma   90.00
#
_symmetry.space_group_name_H-M   'P 1'
#
loop_
_entity.id
_entity.type
_entity.pdbx_description
1 polymer ?
#
loop_
_entity_poly.entity_id
_entity_poly.type
_entity_poly.pdbx_seq_one_letter_code
_entity_poly.pdbx_strand_id
1 'polypeptide(L)' 'HGKGLGSPGRFPVLKHLSRGWLAQREEILAFCQAPPHDGGGGALLILLRASGQGAGRAM' A
#
# COMPACT_ATOMS: atom_id res chain seq x y z
N HIS A 1 3.45 0.79 -7.14
CA HIS A 1 2.75 0.35 -8.37
C HIS A 1 3.00 1.25 -9.59
N GLY A 2 3.85 2.28 -9.50
CA GLY A 2 4.15 3.18 -10.60
C GLY A 2 3.06 4.24 -10.83
N LYS A 3 3.42 5.26 -11.62
CA LYS A 3 2.55 6.41 -11.95
C LYS A 3 1.70 6.19 -13.21
N GLY A 4 1.85 5.06 -13.90
CA GLY A 4 1.13 4.77 -15.15
C GLY A 4 1.77 5.33 -16.42
N LEU A 5 2.98 5.90 -16.37
CA LEU A 5 3.60 6.52 -17.56
C LEU A 5 3.98 5.53 -18.66
N GLY A 6 4.19 4.25 -18.31
CA GLY A 6 4.54 3.18 -19.25
C GLY A 6 3.38 2.32 -19.73
N SER A 7 2.14 2.62 -19.31
CA SER A 7 0.95 1.89 -19.79
C SER A 7 0.43 2.47 -21.11
N PRO A 8 -0.35 1.70 -21.90
CA PRO A 8 -1.06 2.23 -23.06
C PRO A 8 -1.89 3.46 -22.69
N GLY A 9 -1.71 4.56 -23.43
CA GLY A 9 -2.41 5.82 -23.15
C GLY A 9 -1.98 6.54 -21.87
N ARG A 10 -0.92 6.08 -21.19
CA ARG A 10 -0.40 6.63 -19.92
C ARG A 10 -1.40 6.62 -18.76
N PHE A 11 -2.36 5.69 -18.79
CA PHE A 11 -3.35 5.55 -17.73
C PHE A 11 -2.78 4.83 -16.50
N PRO A 12 -3.02 5.32 -15.28
CA PRO A 12 -2.55 4.67 -14.05
C PRO A 12 -3.45 3.49 -13.66
N VAL A 13 -3.47 2.44 -14.48
CA VAL A 13 -4.33 1.25 -14.31
C VAL A 13 -4.20 0.65 -12.91
N LEU A 14 -2.96 0.43 -12.46
CA LEU A 14 -2.69 -0.18 -11.18
C LEU A 14 -3.06 0.71 -9.97
N LYS A 15 -3.22 2.03 -10.13
CA LYS A 15 -3.53 2.94 -9.01
C LYS A 15 -4.90 2.65 -8.40
N HIS A 16 -5.89 2.34 -9.23
CA HIS A 16 -7.25 2.05 -8.76
C HIS A 16 -7.36 0.60 -8.29
N LEU A 17 -6.79 -0.33 -9.06
CA LEU A 17 -6.77 -1.76 -8.72
C LEU A 17 -6.06 -2.02 -7.39
N SER A 18 -4.91 -1.38 -7.15
CA SER A 18 -4.18 -1.54 -5.88
C SER A 18 -5.01 -1.07 -4.69
N ARG A 19 -5.67 0.08 -4.78
CA ARG A 19 -6.51 0.61 -3.67
C ARG A 19 -7.68 -0.31 -3.35
N GLY A 20 -8.39 -0.77 -4.38
CA GLY A 20 -9.50 -1.70 -4.21
C GLY A 20 -9.05 -3.04 -3.61
N TRP A 21 -7.91 -3.57 -4.06
CA TRP A 21 -7.35 -4.80 -3.54
C TRP A 21 -6.87 -4.66 -2.09
N LEU A 22 -6.14 -3.59 -1.75
CA LEU A 22 -5.66 -3.33 -0.39
C LEU A 22 -6.81 -3.14 0.61
N ALA A 23 -7.91 -2.50 0.20
CA ALA A 23 -9.09 -2.33 1.05
C ALA A 23 -9.81 -3.65 1.40
N GLN A 24 -9.55 -4.73 0.65
CA GLN A 24 -10.12 -6.05 0.89
C GLN A 24 -9.26 -6.94 1.80
N ARG A 25 -8.07 -6.48 2.20
CA ARG A 25 -7.10 -7.25 3.00
C ARG A 25 -7.28 -6.97 4.49
N GLU A 26 -7.62 -7.99 5.28
CA GLU A 26 -7.80 -7.86 6.74
C GLU A 26 -6.49 -7.55 7.49
N GLU A 27 -5.35 -7.93 6.90
CA GLU A 27 -4.02 -7.65 7.43
C GLU A 27 -3.61 -6.17 7.24
N ILE A 28 -4.36 -5.38 6.48
CA ILE A 28 -4.06 -3.98 6.21
C ILE A 28 -4.93 -3.09 7.10
N LEU A 29 -4.29 -2.28 7.93
CA LEU A 29 -4.99 -1.35 8.82
C LEU A 29 -5.23 0.00 8.15
N ALA A 30 -4.28 0.48 7.35
CA ALA A 30 -4.38 1.74 6.62
C ALA A 30 -3.38 1.78 5.45
N PHE A 31 -3.63 2.65 4.47
CA PHE A 31 -2.66 2.97 3.43
C PHE A 31 -2.81 4.42 2.94
N CYS A 32 -1.71 5.03 2.54
CA CYS A 32 -1.71 6.39 1.97
C CYS A 32 -0.65 6.52 0.86
N GLN A 33 -0.69 7.61 0.11
CA GLN A 33 0.36 7.91 -0.87
C GLN A 33 1.70 8.07 -0.15
N ALA A 34 2.76 7.47 -0.71
CA ALA A 34 4.11 7.69 -0.21
C ALA A 34 4.53 9.17 -0.39
N PRO A 35 5.44 9.70 0.45
CA PRO A 35 6.02 11.01 0.23
C PRO A 35 6.82 11.04 -1.09
N PRO A 36 7.13 12.24 -1.63
CA PRO A 36 7.82 12.36 -2.92
C PRO A 36 9.15 11.59 -3.00
N HIS A 37 9.93 11.59 -1.92
CA HIS A 37 11.23 10.90 -1.86
C HIS A 37 11.10 9.36 -1.86
N ASP A 38 9.94 8.83 -1.46
CA ASP A 38 9.63 7.39 -1.48
C ASP A 38 8.82 6.98 -2.72
N GLY A 39 8.76 7.82 -3.75
CA GLY A 39 8.10 7.52 -5.03
C GLY A 39 6.74 8.18 -5.26
N GLY A 40 6.23 8.96 -4.29
CA GLY A 40 5.05 9.80 -4.46
C GLY A 40 3.82 9.04 -4.94
N GLY A 41 3.08 9.61 -5.90
CA GLY A 41 1.88 8.99 -6.50
C GLY A 41 2.08 7.62 -7.17
N GLY A 42 3.33 7.15 -7.30
CA GLY A 42 3.65 5.82 -7.80
C GLY A 42 3.78 4.73 -6.72
N ALA A 43 3.76 5.11 -5.45
CA ALA A 43 3.95 4.22 -4.31
C ALA A 43 2.92 4.50 -3.20
N LEU A 44 2.77 3.54 -2.30
CA LEU A 44 1.91 3.64 -1.12
C LEU A 44 2.73 3.24 0.11
N LEU A 45 2.51 3.96 1.20
CA LEU A 45 2.84 3.47 2.54
C LEU A 45 1.65 2.64 3.03
N ILE A 46 1.92 1.47 3.61
CA ILE A 46 0.91 0.53 4.08
C ILE A 46 1.21 0.23 5.55
N LEU A 47 0.21 0.41 6.41
CA LEU A 47 0.25 -0.01 7.79
C LEU A 47 -0.32 -1.43 7.89
N LEU A 48 0.57 -2.38 8.20
CA LEU A 48 0.18 -3.78 8.41
C LEU A 48 -0.20 -4.02 9.86
N ARG A 49 -1.17 -4.90 10.06
CA ARG A 49 -1.45 -5.49 11.36
C ARG A 49 -0.21 -6.27 11.79
N ALA A 50 0.29 -5.98 13.00
CA ALA A 50 1.36 -6.78 13.57
C ALA A 50 0.88 -8.23 13.73
N SER A 51 1.58 -9.19 13.14
CA SER A 51 1.41 -10.60 13.48
C SER A 51 1.87 -10.76 14.93
N GLY A 52 0.96 -11.15 15.82
CA GLY A 52 1.26 -11.33 17.24
C GLY A 52 2.31 -12.40 17.49
N GLN A 53 3.59 -12.02 17.40
CA GLN A 53 4.71 -12.72 18.02
C GLN A 53 5.41 -11.68 18.90
N GLY A 54 4.98 -11.61 20.17
CA GLY A 54 5.53 -10.65 21.12
C GLY A 54 4.66 -10.26 22.31
N ALA A 55 3.43 -10.76 22.46
CA ALA A 55 2.68 -10.66 23.72
C ALA A 55 2.94 -11.85 24.67
N GLY A 56 4.11 -12.48 24.53
CA GLY A 56 4.69 -13.42 25.49
C GLY A 56 5.87 -12.76 26.20
N ARG A 57 5.64 -11.64 26.89
CA ARG A 57 6.53 -11.16 27.95
C ARG A 57 5.71 -11.06 29.22
N ALA A 58 5.90 -12.08 30.04
CA ALA A 58 5.79 -12.11 31.50
C ALA A 58 4.64 -11.31 32.13
N MET A 59 3.69 -12.04 32.72
CA MET A 59 3.41 -11.92 34.14
C MET A 59 2.88 -13.26 34.68
#